data_AF-J2QYW9-F1
#
_entry.id   AF-J2QYW9-F1
#
_cell.length_a   1.000
_cell.length_b   1.000
_cell.length_c   1.000
_cell.angle_alpha   90.00
_cell.angle_beta   90.00
_cell.angle_gamma   90.00
#
_symmetry.space_group_name_H-M   'P 1'
#
loop_
_entity.id
_entity.type
_entity.pdbx_description
1 polymer ?
#
loop_
_entity_poly.entity_id
_entity_poly.type
_entity_poly.pdbx_seq_one_letter_code
_entity_poly.pdbx_strand_id
1 'polypeptide(L)'
;MLALEYQGFRAANYPQTDNLIRKGDAEHLMEQHPSALKVMVIDDSKTIRRTAETLLKNVGCEVITAIDGFDALAKIADNHPGIIFVDIMMPRLDGYQTCALIKNNSAFKSTPVIMLSSKDGLFDKAKGRIVGSDQFLTKPFSKEELLDAIQAHVPGFAAVLPQ
;
A
#
# COMPACT_ATOMS: atom_id res chain seq x y z
N MET A 1 -28.73 10.14 -33.83
CA MET A 1 -29.42 9.64 -32.61
C MET A 1 -28.55 8.52 -32.08
N LEU A 2 -27.71 8.64 -31.04
CA LEU A 2 -27.46 9.65 -30.01
C LEU A 2 -25.92 9.69 -29.81
N ALA A 3 -25.36 10.90 -29.73
CA ALA A 3 -24.02 11.13 -29.21
C ALA A 3 -24.07 11.04 -27.69
N LEU A 4 -23.11 10.34 -27.07
CA LEU A 4 -22.78 10.54 -25.66
C LEU A 4 -21.30 10.89 -25.60
N GLU A 5 -21.05 12.19 -25.52
CA GLU A 5 -19.78 12.77 -25.10
C GLU A 5 -19.50 12.34 -23.66
N TYR A 6 -18.43 11.57 -23.45
CA TYR A 6 -17.83 11.41 -22.13
C TYR A 6 -16.67 12.40 -22.03
N GLN A 7 -16.95 13.60 -21.51
CA GLN A 7 -15.91 14.53 -21.11
C GLN A 7 -15.25 14.05 -19.82
N GLY A 8 -13.91 14.10 -19.76
CA GLY A 8 -13.19 14.18 -18.49
C GLY A 8 -12.15 13.10 -18.22
N PHE A 9 -11.27 12.79 -19.16
CA PHE A 9 -9.94 12.28 -18.81
C PHE A 9 -8.89 13.02 -19.65
N ARG A 10 -8.20 14.00 -19.05
CA ARG A 10 -7.02 14.60 -19.69
C ARG A 10 -5.92 13.54 -19.62
N ALA A 11 -5.59 12.96 -20.77
CA ALA A 11 -4.44 12.08 -20.93
C ALA A 11 -3.18 12.85 -20.51
N ALA A 12 -2.67 12.58 -19.30
CA ALA A 12 -1.35 13.03 -18.90
C ALA A 12 -0.33 12.09 -19.54
N ASN A 13 0.28 12.55 -20.64
CA ASN A 13 1.57 12.13 -21.20
C ASN A 13 1.89 10.62 -21.18
N TYR A 14 1.32 9.87 -22.13
CA TYR A 14 1.96 8.64 -22.61
C TYR A 14 3.06 9.00 -23.62
N PRO A 15 4.25 8.38 -23.58
CA PRO A 15 5.25 8.56 -24.63
C PRO A 15 4.67 8.06 -25.96
N GLN A 16 4.61 8.94 -26.96
CA GLN A 16 4.23 8.59 -28.32
C GLN A 16 5.28 7.65 -28.92
N THR A 17 5.01 6.35 -28.93
CA THR A 17 5.76 5.41 -29.75
C THR A 17 5.07 5.29 -31.11
N ASP A 18 5.75 5.71 -32.17
CA ASP A 18 5.36 5.67 -33.59
C ASP A 18 5.18 4.23 -34.12
N ASN A 19 4.15 3.52 -33.66
CA ASN A 19 3.69 2.30 -34.31
C ASN A 19 2.18 2.33 -34.44
N LEU A 20 1.70 2.22 -35.68
CA LEU A 20 0.29 2.21 -36.05
C LEU A 20 -0.41 0.98 -35.44
N ILE A 21 -0.99 1.17 -34.24
CA ILE A 21 -1.73 0.13 -33.50
C ILE A 21 -2.96 -0.28 -34.32
N ARG A 22 -3.09 -1.57 -34.64
CA ARG A 22 -4.27 -2.09 -35.35
C ARG A 22 -5.48 -1.99 -34.43
N LYS A 23 -6.66 -1.76 -35.00
CA LYS A 23 -7.93 -1.56 -34.25
C LYS A 23 -8.21 -2.66 -33.21
N GLY A 24 -7.80 -3.91 -33.47
CA GLY A 24 -7.91 -5.03 -32.52
C GLY A 24 -6.88 -5.05 -31.39
N ASP A 25 -5.71 -4.43 -31.59
CA ASP A 25 -4.69 -4.27 -30.53
C ASP A 25 -5.11 -3.15 -29.56
N ALA A 26 -5.76 -2.10 -30.06
CA ALA A 26 -6.30 -1.01 -29.25
C ALA A 26 -7.47 -1.46 -28.34
N GLU A 27 -8.32 -2.37 -28.82
CA GLU A 27 -9.39 -2.98 -28.00
C GLU A 27 -8.84 -3.88 -26.89
N HIS A 28 -7.70 -4.56 -27.11
CA HIS A 28 -7.07 -5.41 -26.10
C HIS A 28 -6.22 -4.62 -25.07
N LEU A 29 -5.73 -3.43 -25.45
CA LEU A 29 -4.95 -2.54 -24.58
C LEU A 29 -5.82 -1.61 -23.70
N MET A 30 -7.14 -1.60 -23.89
CA MET A 30 -8.06 -0.68 -23.22
C MET A 30 -8.65 -1.19 -21.89
N GLU A 31 -8.28 -2.39 -21.42
CA GLU A 31 -8.92 -3.01 -20.25
C GLU A 31 -7.94 -3.39 -19.12
N GLN A 32 -6.84 -2.67 -18.97
CA GLN A 32 -6.05 -2.71 -17.73
C GLN A 32 -6.12 -1.38 -17.01
N HIS A 33 -7.28 -1.11 -16.40
CA HIS A 33 -7.25 -0.28 -15.22
C HIS A 33 -6.33 -0.98 -14.21
N PRO A 34 -5.25 -0.34 -13.72
CA PRO A 34 -4.45 -0.92 -12.66
C PRO A 34 -5.41 -1.27 -11.52
N SER A 35 -5.48 -2.54 -11.13
CA SER A 35 -6.27 -2.95 -9.97
C SER A 35 -5.85 -2.09 -8.78
N ALA A 36 -6.81 -1.59 -8.00
CA ALA A 36 -6.53 -0.77 -6.83
C ALA A 36 -5.43 -1.39 -5.96
N LEU A 37 -4.45 -0.59 -5.54
CA LEU A 37 -3.34 -1.08 -4.72
C LEU A 37 -3.91 -1.62 -3.40
N LYS A 38 -3.66 -2.91 -3.13
CA LYS A 38 -3.97 -3.53 -1.85
C LYS A 38 -2.95 -3.13 -0.81
N VAL A 39 -3.40 -2.45 0.23
CA VAL A 39 -2.60 -2.01 1.37
C VAL A 39 -3.06 -2.73 2.63
N MET A 40 -2.14 -3.35 3.36
CA MET A 40 -2.46 -3.94 4.66
C MET A 40 -2.08 -2.97 5.79
N VAL A 41 -3.00 -2.74 6.74
CA VAL A 41 -2.76 -1.98 7.97
C VAL A 41 -2.96 -2.89 9.17
N ILE A 42 -1.90 -3.03 9.97
CA ILE A 42 -1.85 -3.91 11.14
C ILE A 42 -1.63 -3.03 12.37
N ASP A 43 -2.61 -3.00 13.27
CA ASP A 43 -2.58 -2.19 14.49
C ASP A 43 -3.62 -2.75 15.46
N ASP A 44 -3.39 -2.78 16.77
CA ASP A 44 -4.40 -3.29 17.73
C ASP A 44 -5.49 -2.25 18.01
N SER A 45 -5.20 -0.96 17.82
CA SER A 45 -6.15 0.15 17.94
C SER A 45 -7.11 0.22 16.75
N LYS A 46 -8.39 -0.06 17.03
CA LYS A 46 -9.48 0.11 16.06
C LYS A 46 -9.55 1.51 15.47
N THR A 47 -9.23 2.54 16.26
CA THR A 47 -9.25 3.94 15.82
C THR A 47 -8.15 4.19 14.79
N ILE A 48 -6.92 3.73 15.05
CA ILE A 48 -5.80 3.91 14.11
C ILE A 48 -6.08 3.19 12.79
N ARG A 49 -6.55 1.94 12.84
CA ARG A 49 -6.94 1.19 11.63
C ARG A 49 -7.99 1.93 10.80
N ARG A 50 -9.03 2.46 11.44
CA ARG A 50 -10.09 3.23 10.76
C ARG A 50 -9.57 4.52 10.14
N THR A 51 -8.71 5.24 10.85
CA THR A 51 -8.09 6.47 10.33
C THR A 51 -7.25 6.15 9.10
N ALA A 52 -6.33 5.19 9.19
CA ALA A 52 -5.48 4.78 8.06
C ALA A 52 -6.33 4.28 6.88
N GLU A 53 -7.32 3.42 7.14
CA GLU A 53 -8.25 2.93 6.12
C GLU A 53 -8.96 4.07 5.39
N THR A 54 -9.47 5.06 6.12
CA THR A 54 -10.13 6.23 5.53
C THR A 54 -9.17 7.03 4.65
N LEU A 55 -7.96 7.32 5.16
CA LEU A 55 -6.95 8.09 4.42
C LEU A 55 -6.50 7.38 3.14
N LEU A 56 -6.29 6.07 3.21
CA LEU A 56 -5.80 5.25 2.10
C LEU A 56 -6.89 4.96 1.05
N LYS A 57 -8.14 4.72 1.46
CA LYS A 57 -9.26 4.62 0.53
C LYS A 57 -9.48 5.92 -0.25
N ASN A 58 -9.28 7.06 0.41
CA ASN A 58 -9.35 8.38 -0.22
C ASN A 58 -8.22 8.65 -1.24
N VAL A 59 -7.27 7.74 -1.44
CA VAL A 59 -6.26 7.82 -2.52
C VAL A 59 -6.37 6.67 -3.52
N GLY A 60 -7.45 5.90 -3.47
CA GLY A 60 -7.72 4.81 -4.41
C GLY A 60 -7.13 3.45 -4.02
N CYS A 61 -6.72 3.26 -2.76
CA CYS A 61 -6.24 1.96 -2.28
C CYS A 61 -7.40 1.07 -1.81
N GLU A 62 -7.26 -0.25 -2.02
CA GLU A 62 -8.03 -1.26 -1.30
C GLU A 62 -7.31 -1.55 0.02
N VAL A 63 -8.02 -1.48 1.15
CA VAL A 63 -7.39 -1.60 2.48
C VAL A 63 -7.83 -2.88 3.18
N ILE A 64 -6.85 -3.70 3.55
CA ILE A 64 -7.01 -4.89 4.38
C ILE A 64 -6.54 -4.53 5.79
N THR A 65 -7.35 -4.82 6.80
CA THR A 65 -6.97 -4.53 8.20
C THR A 65 -6.74 -5.80 8.99
N ALA A 66 -5.75 -5.76 9.87
CA ALA A 66 -5.47 -6.83 10.84
C ALA A 66 -5.26 -6.25 12.24
N ILE A 67 -5.69 -6.99 13.26
CA ILE A 67 -5.66 -6.51 14.65
C ILE A 67 -4.36 -6.83 15.39
N ASP A 68 -3.55 -7.73 14.86
CA ASP A 68 -2.22 -8.10 15.36
C ASP A 68 -1.46 -8.90 14.29
N GLY A 69 -0.25 -9.36 14.63
CA GLY A 69 0.58 -10.14 13.72
C GLY A 69 -0.02 -11.48 13.28
N PHE A 70 -0.74 -12.19 14.16
CA PHE A 70 -1.35 -13.48 13.79
C PHE A 70 -2.49 -13.30 12.79
N ASP A 71 -3.38 -12.34 13.03
CA ASP A 71 -4.46 -11.98 12.10
C ASP A 71 -3.89 -11.51 10.75
N ALA A 72 -2.78 -10.76 10.76
CA ALA A 72 -2.11 -10.33 9.55
C ALA A 72 -1.54 -11.50 8.74
N LEU A 73 -0.83 -12.43 9.38
CA LEU A 73 -0.24 -13.60 8.72
C LEU A 73 -1.31 -14.56 8.17
N ALA A 74 -2.49 -14.63 8.80
CA ALA A 74 -3.62 -15.38 8.26
C ALA A 74 -4.20 -14.74 6.99
N LYS A 75 -4.23 -13.40 6.93
CA LYS A 75 -4.82 -12.65 5.81
C LYS A 75 -3.86 -12.38 4.66
N ILE A 76 -2.55 -12.30 4.91
CA ILE A 76 -1.56 -11.89 3.90
C ILE A 76 -1.52 -12.85 2.70
N ALA A 77 -1.74 -14.16 2.95
CA ALA A 77 -1.72 -15.19 1.93
C ALA A 77 -2.88 -15.10 0.94
N ASP A 78 -4.07 -14.72 1.41
CA ASP A 78 -5.25 -14.62 0.54
C ASP A 78 -5.32 -13.27 -0.19
N ASN A 79 -4.71 -12.23 0.38
CA ASN A 79 -4.88 -10.86 -0.10
C ASN A 79 -3.71 -10.33 -0.91
N HIS A 80 -2.49 -10.85 -0.71
CA HIS A 80 -1.26 -10.41 -1.39
C HIS A 80 -1.11 -8.87 -1.44
N PRO A 81 -1.02 -8.18 -0.29
CA PRO A 81 -0.88 -6.73 -0.26
C PRO A 81 0.42 -6.30 -0.94
N GLY A 82 0.35 -5.18 -1.68
CA GLY A 82 1.51 -4.57 -2.33
C GLY A 82 2.39 -3.80 -1.36
N ILE A 83 1.88 -3.45 -0.16
CA ILE A 83 2.62 -2.78 0.92
C ILE A 83 1.89 -3.00 2.26
N ILE A 84 2.66 -3.04 3.34
CA ILE A 84 2.17 -3.32 4.70
C ILE A 84 2.62 -2.19 5.64
N PHE A 85 1.68 -1.63 6.38
CA PHE A 85 1.93 -0.75 7.52
C PHE A 85 1.66 -1.53 8.81
N VAL A 86 2.64 -1.62 9.70
CA VAL A 86 2.55 -2.45 10.90
C VAL A 86 2.92 -1.66 12.15
N ASP A 87 2.02 -1.63 13.13
CA ASP A 87 2.34 -1.11 14.45
C ASP A 87 3.42 -1.95 15.14
N ILE A 88 4.33 -1.27 15.83
CA ILE A 88 5.39 -1.93 16.61
C ILE A 88 4.81 -2.60 17.86
N MET A 89 3.92 -1.92 18.57
CA MET A 89 3.54 -2.26 19.94
C MET A 89 2.16 -2.95 19.98
N MET A 90 2.12 -4.20 19.53
CA MET A 90 0.90 -5.02 19.54
C MET A 90 0.98 -6.19 20.53
N PRO A 91 -0.16 -6.65 21.09
CA PRO A 91 -0.20 -7.84 21.91
C PRO A 91 0.02 -9.11 21.07
N ARG A 92 0.36 -10.20 21.77
CA ARG A 92 0.61 -11.54 21.21
C ARG A 92 1.86 -11.59 20.30
N LEU A 93 1.78 -11.04 19.10
CA LEU A 93 2.88 -11.01 18.14
C LEU A 93 3.15 -9.56 17.75
N ASP A 94 4.30 -9.04 18.20
CA ASP A 94 4.64 -7.62 18.02
C ASP A 94 5.01 -7.30 16.56
N GLY A 95 5.12 -6.01 16.23
CA GLY A 95 5.41 -5.58 14.86
C GLY A 95 6.78 -6.04 14.34
N TYR A 96 7.78 -6.15 15.21
CA TYR A 96 9.12 -6.61 14.81
C TYR A 96 9.11 -8.09 14.45
N GLN A 97 8.46 -8.90 15.28
CA GLN A 97 8.30 -10.33 15.03
C GLN A 97 7.44 -10.57 13.78
N THR A 98 6.37 -9.78 13.61
CA THR A 98 5.51 -9.82 12.41
C THR A 98 6.32 -9.49 11.15
N CYS A 99 7.09 -8.40 11.18
CA CYS A 99 7.97 -8.00 10.08
C CYS A 99 8.99 -9.10 9.75
N ALA A 100 9.68 -9.65 10.77
CA ALA A 100 10.64 -10.73 10.58
C ALA A 100 10.02 -11.97 9.91
N LEU A 101 8.80 -12.36 10.32
CA LEU A 101 8.10 -13.50 9.73
C LEU A 101 7.70 -13.25 8.27
N ILE A 102 7.24 -12.04 7.94
CA ILE A 102 6.94 -11.63 6.56
C ILE A 102 8.22 -11.66 5.72
N LYS A 103 9.30 -11.05 6.21
CA LYS A 103 10.58 -10.91 5.48
C LYS A 103 11.34 -12.23 5.34
N ASN A 104 11.10 -13.20 6.21
CA ASN A 104 11.66 -14.55 6.08
C ASN A 104 10.80 -15.51 5.24
N ASN A 105 9.59 -15.10 4.82
CA ASN A 105 8.75 -15.89 3.94
C ASN A 105 9.06 -15.60 2.48
N SER A 106 9.42 -16.63 1.69
CA SER A 106 9.79 -16.46 0.28
C SER A 106 8.70 -15.82 -0.60
N ALA A 107 7.42 -15.98 -0.24
CA ALA A 107 6.30 -15.41 -0.98
C ALA A 107 6.07 -13.91 -0.71
N PHE A 108 6.48 -13.41 0.46
CA PHE A 108 6.17 -12.04 0.91
C PHE A 108 7.41 -11.21 1.25
N LYS A 109 8.62 -11.79 1.17
CA LYS A 109 9.86 -11.09 1.54
C LYS A 109 10.12 -9.80 0.77
N SER A 110 9.60 -9.69 -0.45
CA SER A 110 9.70 -8.50 -1.30
C SER A 110 8.59 -7.49 -1.04
N THR A 111 7.52 -7.84 -0.32
CA THR A 111 6.48 -6.89 0.06
C THR A 111 7.09 -5.85 1.02
N PRO A 112 6.99 -4.55 0.71
CA PRO A 112 7.47 -3.51 1.61
C PRO A 112 6.71 -3.49 2.93
N VAL A 113 7.45 -3.39 4.04
CA VAL A 113 6.93 -3.32 5.41
C VAL A 113 7.40 -2.01 6.03
N ILE A 114 6.44 -1.14 6.32
CA ILE A 114 6.60 0.16 6.94
C ILE A 114 6.19 0.06 8.41
N MET A 115 7.14 0.26 9.31
CA MET A 115 6.88 0.18 10.75
C MET A 115 6.26 1.49 11.24
N LEU A 116 5.15 1.41 11.98
CA LEU A 116 4.50 2.54 12.63
C LEU A 116 4.95 2.61 14.08
N SER A 117 5.69 3.64 14.45
CA SER A 117 6.24 3.81 15.80
C SER A 117 5.54 4.92 16.56
N SER A 118 5.25 4.70 17.85
CA SER A 118 4.79 5.77 18.76
C SER A 118 5.92 6.70 19.23
N LYS A 119 7.18 6.41 18.87
CA LYS A 119 8.37 7.19 19.25
C LYS A 119 9.30 7.35 18.06
N ASP A 120 9.96 8.49 17.96
CA ASP A 120 10.98 8.78 16.94
C ASP A 120 12.39 8.30 17.32
N GLY A 121 12.47 7.26 18.16
CA GLY A 121 13.71 6.80 18.77
C GLY A 121 14.66 6.06 17.82
N LEU A 122 15.97 6.27 18.01
CA LEU A 122 17.04 5.56 17.29
C LEU A 122 16.96 4.03 17.46
N PHE A 123 16.48 3.57 18.61
CA PHE A 123 16.38 2.14 18.93
C PHE A 123 15.41 1.42 18.01
N ASP A 124 14.24 2.01 17.76
CA ASP A 124 13.22 1.39 16.93
C ASP A 124 13.73 1.24 15.49
N LYS A 125 14.32 2.31 14.95
CA LYS A 125 14.95 2.31 13.62
C LYS A 125 16.03 1.24 13.48
N ALA A 126 16.89 1.09 14.48
CA ALA A 126 17.94 0.06 14.48
C ALA A 126 17.33 -1.35 14.48
N LYS A 127 16.33 -1.61 15.34
CA LYS A 127 15.68 -2.92 15.45
C LYS A 127 14.89 -3.29 14.19
N GLY A 128 14.16 -2.36 13.57
CA GLY A 128 13.46 -2.65 12.31
C GLY A 128 14.40 -2.98 11.18
N ARG A 129 15.52 -2.27 11.08
CA ARG A 129 16.54 -2.58 10.07
C ARG A 129 17.08 -4.00 10.22
N ILE A 130 17.23 -4.49 11.46
CA ILE A 130 17.66 -5.87 11.73
C ILE A 130 16.61 -6.89 11.27
N VAL A 131 15.32 -6.62 11.47
CA VAL A 131 14.24 -7.52 11.04
C VAL A 131 13.81 -7.34 9.57
N GLY A 132 14.42 -6.39 8.87
CA GLY A 132 14.24 -6.19 7.43
C GLY A 132 13.12 -5.22 7.04
N SER A 133 12.66 -4.34 7.93
CA SER A 133 11.69 -3.29 7.56
C SER A 133 12.29 -2.29 6.57
N ASP A 134 11.49 -1.79 5.64
CA ASP A 134 11.95 -0.91 4.56
C ASP A 134 11.93 0.57 4.98
N GLN A 135 11.03 0.95 5.89
CA GLN A 135 10.91 2.33 6.40
C GLN A 135 10.19 2.36 7.76
N PHE A 136 10.28 3.52 8.41
CA PHE A 136 9.51 3.88 9.61
C PHE A 136 8.67 5.13 9.37
N LEU A 137 7.48 5.16 9.98
CA LEU A 137 6.67 6.35 10.17
C LEU A 137 6.35 6.52 11.65
N THR A 138 6.43 7.76 12.14
CA THR A 138 6.07 8.08 13.53
C THR A 138 4.57 8.36 13.60
N LYS A 139 3.92 7.90 14.66
CA LYS A 139 2.52 8.22 14.97
C LYS A 139 2.47 9.54 15.77
N PRO A 140 1.43 10.38 15.57
CA PRO A 140 0.38 10.25 14.55
C PRO A 140 0.92 10.52 13.14
N PHE A 141 0.36 9.82 12.15
CA PHE A 141 0.73 9.97 10.74
C PHE A 141 -0.34 10.72 9.93
N SER A 142 0.09 11.49 8.94
CA SER A 142 -0.78 12.19 7.99
C SER A 142 -1.11 11.33 6.76
N LYS A 143 -2.01 11.86 5.91
CA LYS A 143 -2.30 11.27 4.59
C LYS A 143 -1.06 11.29 3.70
N GLU A 144 -0.34 12.39 3.74
CA GLU A 144 0.86 12.66 2.94
C GLU A 144 1.98 11.68 3.34
N GLU A 145 2.21 11.46 4.64
CA GLU A 145 3.25 10.52 5.09
C GLU A 145 2.98 9.07 4.65
N LEU A 146 1.71 8.63 4.69
CA LEU A 146 1.33 7.32 4.16
C LEU A 146 1.52 7.24 2.64
N LEU A 147 1.13 8.31 1.92
CA LEU A 147 1.24 8.37 0.47
C LEU A 147 2.71 8.37 0.01
N ASP A 148 3.56 9.15 0.67
CA ASP A 148 4.98 9.25 0.38
C ASP A 148 5.66 7.89 0.59
N ALA A 149 5.31 7.17 1.66
CA ALA A 149 5.80 5.81 1.88
C ALA A 149 5.34 4.85 0.77
N ILE A 150 4.09 4.94 0.31
CA ILE A 150 3.62 4.12 -0.82
C ILE A 150 4.42 4.45 -2.09
N GLN A 151 4.57 5.73 -2.43
CA GLN A 151 5.27 6.15 -3.64
C GLN A 151 6.75 5.77 -3.62
N ALA A 152 7.39 5.79 -2.45
CA ALA A 152 8.78 5.39 -2.30
C ALA A 152 9.01 3.88 -2.52
N HIS A 153 8.04 3.04 -2.17
CA HIS A 153 8.21 1.57 -2.13
C HIS A 153 7.37 0.80 -3.14
N VAL A 154 6.39 1.44 -3.78
CA VAL A 154 5.52 0.86 -4.82
C VAL A 154 5.62 1.71 -6.09
N PRO A 155 6.67 1.52 -6.90
CA PRO A 155 6.86 2.27 -8.14
C PRO A 155 5.66 2.12 -9.08
N GLY A 156 5.16 3.24 -9.61
CA GLY A 156 4.00 3.24 -10.50
C GLY A 156 2.65 3.41 -9.80
N PHE A 157 2.60 3.46 -8.47
CA PHE A 157 1.38 3.90 -7.79
C PHE A 157 1.08 5.37 -8.10
N ALA A 158 -0.08 5.62 -8.70
CA ALA A 158 -0.63 6.96 -8.90
C ALA A 158 -1.88 7.11 -8.02
N ALA A 159 -1.82 8.00 -7.03
CA ALA A 159 -2.96 8.29 -6.17
C ALA A 159 -4.14 8.81 -7.00
N VAL A 160 -5.32 8.26 -6.73
CA VAL A 160 -6.58 8.77 -7.27
C VAL A 160 -7.13 9.75 -6.23
N LEU A 161 -7.06 11.05 -6.52
CA LEU A 161 -7.64 12.06 -5.64
C LEU A 161 -9.15 12.15 -5.89
N PRO A 162 -9.98 12.25 -4.82
CA PRO A 162 -11.39 12.56 -4.98
C PRO A 162 -11.52 13.94 -5.63
N GLN A 163 -12.50 14.08 -6.53
CA GLN A 163 -12.91 15.39 -7.09
C GLN A 163 -13.56 16.27 -6.04
#